data_AF-A0A9N8M1G0-F1
#
_entry.id   AF-A0A9N8M1G0-F1
#
_cell.length_a   1.000
_cell.length_b   1.000
_cell.length_c   1.000
_cell.angle_alpha   90.00
_cell.angle_beta   90.00
_cell.angle_gamma   90.00
#
_symmetry.space_group_name_H-M   'P 1'
#
loop_
_entity.id
_entity.type
_entity.pdbx_description
1 polymer ?
#
loop_
_entity_poly.entity_id
_entity_poly.type
_entity_poly.pdbx_seq_one_letter_code
_entity_poly.pdbx_strand_id
1 'polypeptide(L)' 'MDKIAAALDGFGKTAEDNLPAALDELFERDGEAFDVDELSRLGMAMSEVLSRITVYRSFVEREDLRRSFLRKLLEQS' A
#
# COMPACT_ATOMS: atom_id res chain seq x y z
N MET A 1 -7.84 -26.43 -7.33
CA MET A 1 -7.18 -25.69 -6.23
C MET A 1 -6.26 -24.59 -6.77
N ASP A 2 -6.43 -24.17 -8.04
CA ASP A 2 -5.39 -23.42 -8.78
C ASP A 2 -5.64 -21.92 -8.92
N LYS A 3 -6.81 -21.41 -8.51
CA LYS A 3 -7.12 -19.97 -8.64
C LYS A 3 -6.39 -19.09 -7.62
N ILE A 4 -6.14 -19.62 -6.42
CA ILE A 4 -5.44 -18.89 -5.35
C ILE A 4 -3.94 -18.84 -5.65
N ALA A 5 -3.36 -19.95 -6.13
CA ALA A 5 -1.96 -19.99 -6.55
C ALA A 5 -1.68 -19.04 -7.73
N ALA A 6 -2.57 -18.98 -8.75
CA ALA A 6 -2.43 -18.04 -9.86
C ALA A 6 -2.62 -16.57 -9.44
N ALA A 7 -3.52 -16.28 -8.48
CA ALA A 7 -3.64 -14.95 -7.90
C ALA A 7 -2.38 -14.54 -7.10
N LEU A 8 -1.67 -15.52 -6.53
CA LEU A 8 -0.42 -15.31 -5.77
C LEU A 8 0.83 -15.26 -6.68
N ASP A 9 0.83 -15.91 -7.84
CA ASP A 9 1.99 -15.95 -8.76
C ASP A 9 2.18 -14.63 -9.53
N GLY A 10 1.07 -13.92 -9.81
CA GLY A 10 1.11 -12.52 -10.28
C GLY A 10 1.46 -11.48 -9.19
N PHE A 11 1.47 -11.91 -7.93
CA PHE A 11 1.57 -11.07 -6.72
C PHE A 11 3.01 -10.78 -6.30
N GLY A 12 3.96 -11.66 -6.69
CA GLY A 12 5.37 -11.57 -6.27
C GLY A 12 6.31 -10.89 -7.25
N LYS A 13 6.05 -10.99 -8.57
CA LYS A 13 6.90 -10.39 -9.62
C LYS A 13 6.59 -8.93 -9.95
N THR A 14 5.50 -8.38 -9.41
CA THR A 14 5.00 -7.04 -9.75
C THR A 14 5.19 -6.02 -8.63
N ALA A 15 5.41 -6.42 -7.38
CA ALA A 15 5.34 -5.48 -6.25
C ALA A 15 6.55 -4.51 -6.17
N GLU A 16 7.75 -5.00 -6.50
CA GLU A 16 9.00 -4.20 -6.50
C GLU A 16 8.99 -3.14 -7.62
N ASP A 17 8.64 -3.54 -8.85
CA ASP A 17 8.49 -2.63 -10.00
C ASP A 17 7.34 -1.62 -9.83
N ASN A 18 6.41 -1.90 -8.90
CA ASN A 18 5.24 -1.07 -8.64
C ASN A 18 5.35 -0.16 -7.42
N LEU A 19 6.45 -0.21 -6.65
CA LEU A 19 6.62 0.66 -5.49
C LEU A 19 6.51 2.15 -5.85
N PRO A 20 7.19 2.67 -6.90
CA PRO A 20 7.05 4.07 -7.29
C PRO A 20 5.60 4.45 -7.59
N ALA A 21 4.90 3.64 -8.39
CA ALA A 21 3.50 3.88 -8.74
C ALA A 21 2.57 3.82 -7.51
N ALA A 22 2.85 2.94 -6.54
CA ALA A 22 2.07 2.84 -5.32
C ALA A 22 2.29 4.04 -4.38
N LEU A 23 3.51 4.60 -4.36
CA LEU A 23 3.79 5.83 -3.63
C LEU A 23 3.10 7.02 -4.30
N ASP A 24 3.14 7.12 -5.63
CA ASP A 24 2.41 8.16 -6.37
C ASP A 24 0.90 8.07 -6.06
N GLU A 25 0.32 6.85 -6.10
CA GLU A 25 -1.08 6.63 -5.73
C GLU A 25 -1.38 7.02 -4.27
N LEU A 26 -0.46 6.78 -3.33
CA LEU A 26 -0.59 7.20 -1.93
C LEU A 26 -0.67 8.73 -1.83
N PHE A 27 0.25 9.43 -2.50
CA PHE A 27 0.27 10.89 -2.50
C PHE A 27 -0.97 11.49 -3.16
N GLU A 28 -1.39 10.95 -4.31
CA GLU A 28 -2.53 11.48 -5.07
C GLU A 28 -3.88 11.25 -4.38
N ARG A 29 -4.08 10.07 -3.76
CA ARG A 29 -5.40 9.68 -3.22
C ARG A 29 -5.59 10.05 -1.76
N ASP A 30 -4.53 9.91 -0.99
CA ASP A 30 -4.61 10.02 0.47
C ASP A 30 -3.65 11.06 1.04
N GLY A 31 -2.85 11.74 0.21
CA GLY A 31 -1.89 12.76 0.66
C GLY A 31 -2.51 13.88 1.49
N GLU A 32 -3.73 14.30 1.19
CA GLU A 32 -4.42 15.34 1.97
C GLU A 32 -4.89 14.87 3.36
N ALA A 33 -4.92 13.56 3.62
CA ALA A 33 -5.38 12.97 4.88
C ALA A 33 -4.26 12.76 5.91
N PHE A 34 -3.00 13.01 5.53
CA PHE A 34 -1.80 12.77 6.34
C PHE A 34 -0.85 13.96 6.22
N ASP A 35 -0.10 14.24 7.29
CA ASP A 35 0.96 15.25 7.21
C ASP A 35 2.24 14.73 6.52
N VAL A 36 3.21 15.62 6.30
CA VAL A 36 4.46 15.29 5.58
C VAL A 36 5.29 14.23 6.31
N ASP A 37 5.27 14.23 7.64
CA ASP A 37 6.03 13.28 8.46
C ASP A 37 5.36 11.90 8.42
N GLU A 38 4.03 11.87 8.51
CA GLU A 38 3.21 10.67 8.33
C GLU A 38 3.40 10.07 6.93
N LEU A 39 3.35 10.88 5.88
CA LEU A 39 3.59 10.44 4.50
C LEU A 39 4.98 9.84 4.32
N SER A 40 6.00 10.45 4.93
CA SER A 40 7.37 9.92 4.88
C SER A 40 7.46 8.55 5.58
N ARG A 41 6.83 8.41 6.74
CA ARG A 41 6.78 7.14 7.49
C ARG A 41 5.99 6.07 6.73
N LEU A 42 4.88 6.43 6.10
CA LEU A 42 4.10 5.52 5.25
C LEU A 42 4.92 5.05 4.05
N GLY A 43 5.64 5.95 3.37
CA GLY A 43 6.51 5.60 2.26
C GLY A 43 7.60 4.60 2.65
N MET A 44 8.22 4.80 3.81
CA MET A 44 9.22 3.87 4.36
C MET A 44 8.58 2.52 4.76
N ALA A 45 7.45 2.56 5.46
CA ALA A 45 6.74 1.33 5.83
C ALA A 45 6.31 0.50 4.61
N MET A 46 5.91 1.13 3.51
CA MET A 46 5.54 0.44 2.28
C MET A 46 6.76 -0.18 1.56
N SER A 47 7.92 0.48 1.59
CA SER A 47 9.13 -0.01 0.92
C SER A 47 9.79 -1.18 1.66
N GLU A 48 9.65 -1.25 2.98
CA GLU A 48 10.17 -2.36 3.80
C GLU A 48 9.41 -3.68 3.58
N VAL A 49 8.11 -3.60 3.27
CA VAL A 49 7.25 -4.79 3.16
C VAL A 49 6.31 -4.62 1.97
N LEU A 50 6.73 -5.12 0.81
CA LEU A 50 5.99 -5.01 -0.47
C LEU A 50 4.54 -5.54 -0.42
N SER A 51 4.23 -6.49 0.47
CA SER A 51 2.85 -6.97 0.62
C SER A 51 1.90 -5.87 1.16
N ARG A 52 2.42 -4.86 1.86
CA ARG A 52 1.63 -3.70 2.33
C ARG A 52 1.10 -2.87 1.16
N ILE A 53 1.86 -2.71 0.08
CA ILE A 53 1.42 -2.07 -1.16
C ILE A 53 0.22 -2.81 -1.75
N THR A 54 0.29 -4.14 -1.76
CA THR A 54 -0.78 -4.95 -2.33
C THR A 54 -2.06 -4.85 -1.51
N VAL A 55 -1.94 -4.83 -0.18
CA VAL A 55 -3.08 -4.60 0.72
C VAL A 55 -3.66 -3.21 0.52
N TYR A 56 -2.82 -2.17 0.46
CA TYR A 56 -3.25 -0.79 0.17
C TYR A 56 -4.08 -0.71 -1.12
N ARG A 57 -3.56 -1.28 -2.22
CA ARG A 57 -4.24 -1.30 -3.52
C ARG A 57 -5.51 -2.14 -3.55
N SER A 58 -5.61 -3.18 -2.71
CA SER A 58 -6.86 -3.95 -2.58
C SER A 58 -8.04 -3.11 -2.07
N PHE A 59 -7.76 -1.96 -1.44
CA PHE A 59 -8.75 -1.00 -0.96
C PHE A 59 -8.93 0.23 -1.88
N VAL A 60 -8.54 0.14 -3.16
CA VAL A 60 -8.61 1.29 -4.10
C VAL A 60 -10.00 1.94 -4.18
N GLU A 61 -11.08 1.13 -4.16
CA GLU A 61 -12.48 1.60 -4.18
C GLU A 61 -13.08 1.82 -2.77
N ARG A 62 -12.28 1.63 -1.71
CA ARG A 62 -12.73 1.61 -0.31
C ARG A 62 -11.87 2.54 0.54
N GLU A 63 -12.10 3.84 0.41
CA GLU A 63 -11.33 4.90 1.08
C GLU A 63 -11.25 4.72 2.60
N ASP A 64 -12.35 4.35 3.24
CA ASP A 64 -12.45 4.07 4.67
C ASP A 64 -11.46 2.99 5.11
N LEU A 65 -11.43 1.86 4.39
CA LEU A 65 -10.54 0.75 4.66
C LEU A 65 -9.09 1.08 4.34
N ARG A 66 -8.86 1.80 3.23
CA ARG A 66 -7.52 2.22 2.79
C ARG A 66 -6.88 3.16 3.81
N ARG A 67 -7.59 4.20 4.24
CA ARG A 67 -7.09 5.15 5.25
C ARG A 67 -6.95 4.50 6.63
N SER A 68 -7.85 3.60 7.01
CA SER A 68 -7.71 2.83 8.25
C SER A 68 -6.45 1.95 8.24
N PHE A 69 -6.15 1.31 7.11
CA PHE A 69 -4.92 0.53 6.94
C PHE A 69 -3.66 1.41 7.08
N LEU A 70 -3.62 2.57 6.42
CA LEU A 70 -2.49 3.51 6.53
C LEU A 70 -2.29 4.00 7.97
N ARG A 71 -3.36 4.36 8.70
CA ARG A 71 -3.25 4.73 10.12
C ARG A 71 -2.67 3.60 10.98
N LYS A 72 -3.07 2.35 10.74
CA LYS A 72 -2.49 1.20 11.44
C LYS A 72 -1.00 0.99 11.14
N LEU A 73 -0.54 1.30 9.93
CA LEU A 73 0.88 1.25 9.62
C LEU A 73 1.66 2.28 10.44
N LEU A 74 1.13 3.51 10.58
CA LEU A 74 1.75 4.57 11.38
C LEU A 74 1.83 4.25 12.87
N GLU A 75 0.89 3.48 13.40
CA GLU A 75 0.90 2.99 14.80
C GLU A 75 1.98 1.91 15.04
N GLN A 76 2.42 1.23 13.99
CA GLN A 76 3.41 0.15 14.04
C GLN A 76 4.84 0.62 13.71
N SER A 77 4.99 1.86 13.22
CA SER A 77 6.23 2.43 12.71
C SER A 77 6.99 3.23 13.76
#